data_AF-A0A8H6XR38-F1
#
_entry.id   AF-A0A8H6XR38-F1
#
_cell.length_a   1.000
_cell.length_b   1.000
_cell.length_c   1.000
_cell.angle_alpha   90.00
_cell.angle_beta   90.00
_cell.angle_gamma   90.00
#
_symmetry.space_group_name_H-M   'P 1'
#
loop_
_entity.id
_entity.type
_entity.pdbx_description
1 polymer ?
#
loop_
_entity_poly.entity_id
_entity_poly.type
_entity_poly.pdbx_seq_one_letter_code
_entity_poly.pdbx_strand_id
1 'polypeptide(L)'
;MPVKLLPPPVLRLTQWGDGKPSKVPRYIGLQTATECVRIRTRASRDGVFVRQLNLDDLLDAAISLLPKDAFSLLLLVPFDIYESPDDDFACGRAYGGSRVAVISTARYHPGLDRHQNVDRLHSWPASHCKQYIDACCSEIDNPKPKKKKGKVVTEPTLEPAVYAALSPLHAAVVAHEALPSLEESPSPAALSALWLGRACRTASHELGHCLGIDHCVYYACAMQGTASLTEDARQPPFLCPVDLAKMLAASGAGLEERYRAILDFCGRHPHCHLFAAFGAWIRAQLSGDSVKRAKTS
;
A
#
# COMPACT_ATOMS: atom_id res chain seq x y z
N MET A 1 7.51 15.79 -8.53
CA MET A 1 6.33 15.99 -9.40
C MET A 1 5.16 16.47 -8.55
N PRO A 2 4.48 17.57 -8.91
CA PRO A 2 3.33 18.03 -8.14
C PRO A 2 2.15 17.06 -8.30
N VAL A 3 1.48 16.76 -7.19
CA VAL A 3 0.22 16.02 -7.21
C VAL A 3 -0.92 17.03 -7.33
N LYS A 4 -1.78 16.83 -8.33
CA LYS A 4 -2.99 17.64 -8.53
C LYS A 4 -4.19 16.73 -8.49
N LEU A 5 -5.25 17.16 -7.80
CA LEU A 5 -6.55 16.56 -8.00
C LEU A 5 -7.02 16.91 -9.41
N LEU A 6 -7.54 15.92 -10.13
CA LEU A 6 -8.12 16.15 -11.44
C LEU A 6 -9.24 17.22 -11.28
N PRO A 7 -9.14 18.39 -11.96
CA PRO A 7 -10.14 19.44 -11.84
C PRO A 7 -11.50 18.86 -12.22
N PRO A 8 -12.57 19.16 -11.47
CA PRO A 8 -13.72 18.29 -11.29
C PRO A 8 -14.28 17.79 -12.63
N PRO A 9 -13.99 16.54 -13.03
CA PRO A 9 -14.93 15.81 -13.84
C PRO A 9 -16.04 15.40 -12.88
N VAL A 10 -17.29 15.36 -13.35
CA VAL A 10 -18.37 14.75 -12.57
C VAL A 10 -18.17 13.23 -12.61
N LEU A 11 -17.09 12.73 -11.99
CA LEU A 11 -16.86 11.30 -11.80
C LEU A 11 -17.94 10.81 -10.85
N ARG A 12 -18.99 10.28 -11.48
CA ARG A 12 -20.18 9.83 -10.79
C ARG A 12 -20.57 8.49 -11.37
N LEU A 13 -20.79 7.53 -10.48
CA LEU A 13 -21.46 6.31 -10.88
C LEU A 13 -22.93 6.61 -11.17
N THR A 14 -23.36 6.30 -12.37
CA THR A 14 -24.71 6.51 -12.87
C THR A 14 -25.31 5.19 -13.33
N GLN A 15 -26.60 5.21 -13.59
CA GLN A 15 -27.25 4.08 -14.25
C GLN A 15 -26.74 3.95 -15.69
N TRP A 16 -26.50 2.72 -16.14
CA TRP A 16 -26.20 2.46 -17.55
C TRP A 16 -27.48 2.29 -18.36
N GLY A 17 -27.68 3.17 -19.36
CA GLY A 17 -28.81 3.13 -20.29
C GLY A 17 -30.15 3.63 -19.73
N ASP A 18 -31.14 3.73 -20.61
CA ASP A 18 -32.44 4.39 -20.36
C ASP A 18 -33.50 3.49 -19.68
N GLY A 19 -33.08 2.32 -19.18
CA GLY A 19 -33.96 1.33 -18.56
C GLY A 19 -34.50 1.74 -17.18
N LYS A 20 -35.36 0.91 -16.58
CA LYS A 20 -35.72 1.07 -15.16
C LYS A 20 -34.51 0.73 -14.28
N PRO A 21 -34.33 1.39 -13.12
CA PRO A 21 -33.25 1.08 -12.19
C PRO A 21 -33.31 -0.40 -11.77
N SER A 22 -32.25 -1.15 -12.04
CA SER A 22 -32.09 -2.51 -11.53
C SER A 22 -31.40 -2.46 -10.17
N LYS A 23 -31.90 -3.26 -9.21
CA LYS A 23 -31.22 -3.47 -7.91
C LYS A 23 -29.89 -4.21 -8.06
N VAL A 24 -29.69 -4.92 -9.16
CA VAL A 24 -28.50 -5.74 -9.47
C VAL A 24 -28.06 -5.48 -10.91
N PRO A 25 -27.56 -4.27 -11.21
CA PRO A 25 -27.28 -3.88 -12.58
C PRO A 25 -26.05 -4.62 -13.12
N ARG A 26 -26.15 -5.27 -14.29
CA ARG A 26 -25.00 -5.92 -14.95
C ARG A 26 -23.93 -4.91 -15.38
N TYR A 27 -24.36 -3.68 -15.67
CA TYR A 27 -23.51 -2.57 -16.08
C TYR A 27 -23.90 -1.31 -15.31
N ILE A 28 -22.93 -0.49 -14.97
CA ILE A 28 -23.13 0.88 -14.47
C ILE A 28 -22.36 1.85 -15.36
N GLY A 29 -22.75 3.12 -15.35
CA GLY A 29 -22.01 4.18 -16.03
C GLY A 29 -21.01 4.82 -15.07
N LEU A 30 -19.80 5.08 -15.54
CA LEU A 30 -18.89 6.05 -14.91
C LEU A 30 -18.95 7.32 -15.77
N GLN A 31 -19.75 8.29 -15.31
CA GLN A 31 -19.86 9.58 -15.98
C GLN A 31 -18.54 10.34 -15.82
N THR A 32 -18.06 10.94 -16.90
CA THR A 32 -16.94 11.89 -16.93
C THR A 32 -17.44 13.24 -17.43
N ALA A 33 -16.55 14.21 -17.63
CA ALA A 33 -16.92 15.50 -18.23
C ALA A 33 -17.33 15.37 -19.71
N THR A 34 -16.83 14.35 -20.41
CA THR A 34 -16.95 14.22 -21.87
C THR A 34 -17.75 13.01 -22.32
N GLU A 35 -17.83 11.97 -21.49
CA GLU A 35 -18.44 10.69 -21.86
C GLU A 35 -19.00 9.95 -20.64
N CYS A 36 -19.67 8.82 -20.88
CA CYS A 36 -20.08 7.89 -19.85
C CYS A 36 -19.51 6.52 -20.20
N VAL A 37 -18.57 6.03 -19.39
CA VAL A 37 -17.88 4.76 -19.64
C VAL A 37 -18.68 3.63 -19.02
N ARG A 38 -18.92 2.55 -19.78
CA ARG A 38 -19.64 1.37 -19.29
C ARG A 38 -18.72 0.54 -18.39
N ILE A 39 -19.09 0.37 -17.13
CA ILE A 39 -18.39 -0.50 -16.18
C ILE A 39 -19.20 -1.78 -15.97
N ARG A 40 -18.61 -2.93 -16.30
CA ARG A 40 -19.15 -4.25 -15.98
C ARG A 40 -19.14 -4.44 -14.48
N THR A 41 -20.18 -5.11 -13.98
CA THR A 41 -20.22 -5.51 -12.58
C THR A 41 -20.62 -6.97 -12.45
N ARG A 42 -20.15 -7.62 -11.39
CA ARG A 42 -20.52 -9.00 -11.04
C ARG A 42 -20.88 -9.10 -9.56
N ALA A 43 -21.51 -10.19 -9.16
CA ALA A 43 -21.62 -10.53 -7.73
C ALA A 43 -20.23 -10.92 -7.20
N SER A 44 -19.90 -10.55 -5.97
CA SER A 44 -18.61 -10.97 -5.37
C SER A 44 -18.59 -12.49 -5.21
N ARG A 45 -17.49 -13.15 -5.58
CA ARG A 45 -17.38 -14.62 -5.51
C ARG A 45 -17.36 -15.12 -4.07
N ASP A 46 -16.74 -14.35 -3.18
CA ASP A 46 -16.61 -14.66 -1.76
C ASP A 46 -17.76 -14.11 -0.89
N GLY A 47 -18.71 -13.38 -1.49
CA GLY A 47 -19.86 -12.81 -0.80
C GLY A 47 -19.56 -11.69 0.21
N VAL A 48 -18.32 -11.20 0.32
CA VAL A 48 -17.96 -10.11 1.26
C VAL A 48 -18.62 -8.80 0.87
N PHE A 49 -18.63 -8.51 -0.43
CA PHE A 49 -19.33 -7.37 -1.01
C PHE A 49 -20.49 -7.88 -1.86
N VAL A 50 -21.54 -7.05 -1.99
CA VAL A 50 -22.69 -7.40 -2.82
C VAL A 50 -22.28 -7.52 -4.30
N ARG A 51 -21.42 -6.62 -4.77
CA ARG A 51 -20.94 -6.58 -6.15
C ARG A 51 -19.51 -6.05 -6.25
N GLN A 52 -18.89 -6.37 -7.38
CA GLN A 52 -17.56 -5.91 -7.77
C GLN A 52 -17.62 -5.18 -9.10
N LEU A 53 -16.75 -4.18 -9.28
CA LEU A 53 -16.56 -3.45 -10.53
C LEU A 53 -15.40 -4.08 -11.33
N ASN A 54 -15.53 -4.15 -12.65
CA ASN A 54 -14.44 -4.62 -13.48
C ASN A 54 -13.31 -3.57 -13.54
N LEU A 55 -12.09 -4.04 -13.33
CA LEU A 55 -10.88 -3.25 -13.24
C LEU A 55 -10.43 -2.73 -14.61
N ASP A 56 -10.51 -3.55 -15.65
CA ASP A 56 -10.13 -3.14 -17.01
C ASP A 56 -11.00 -1.97 -17.49
N ASP A 57 -12.32 -2.03 -17.25
CA ASP A 57 -13.23 -0.94 -17.62
C ASP A 57 -12.91 0.37 -16.86
N LEU A 58 -12.44 0.27 -15.61
CA LEU A 58 -11.97 1.44 -14.82
C LEU A 58 -10.64 1.99 -15.35
N LEU A 59 -9.74 1.11 -15.78
CA LEU A 59 -8.47 1.49 -16.41
C LEU A 59 -8.71 2.17 -17.76
N ASP A 60 -9.61 1.67 -18.59
CA ASP A 60 -10.01 2.31 -19.85
C ASP A 60 -10.56 3.72 -19.61
N ALA A 61 -11.43 3.88 -18.60
CA ALA A 61 -11.90 5.20 -18.19
C ALA A 61 -10.75 6.11 -17.72
N ALA A 62 -9.80 5.57 -16.93
CA ALA A 62 -8.64 6.31 -16.48
C ALA A 62 -7.74 6.78 -17.63
N ILE A 63 -7.60 5.98 -18.70
CA ILE A 63 -6.86 6.36 -19.93
C ILE A 63 -7.52 7.57 -20.58
N SER A 64 -8.84 7.54 -20.79
CA SER A 64 -9.57 8.68 -21.36
C SER A 64 -9.47 9.95 -20.51
N LEU A 65 -9.34 9.80 -19.19
CA LEU A 65 -9.28 10.92 -18.24
C LEU A 65 -7.89 11.53 -18.08
N LEU A 66 -6.82 10.82 -18.45
CA LEU A 66 -5.45 11.24 -18.21
C LEU A 66 -5.13 12.56 -18.95
N PRO A 67 -4.83 13.66 -18.23
CA PRO A 67 -4.45 14.91 -18.87
C PRO A 67 -3.14 14.78 -19.64
N LYS A 68 -3.02 15.51 -20.75
CA LYS A 68 -1.80 15.52 -21.59
C LYS A 68 -0.55 16.03 -20.85
N ASP A 69 -0.73 16.92 -19.88
CA ASP A 69 0.33 17.51 -19.07
C ASP A 69 0.60 16.74 -17.76
N ALA A 70 -0.21 15.73 -17.44
CA ALA A 70 0.02 14.89 -16.27
C ALA A 70 1.05 13.80 -16.60
N PHE A 71 1.95 13.51 -15.66
CA PHE A 71 2.88 12.39 -15.80
C PHE A 71 2.16 11.04 -15.75
N SER A 72 1.25 10.88 -14.78
CA SER A 72 0.41 9.70 -14.60
C SER A 72 -0.90 10.07 -13.90
N LEU A 73 -1.89 9.19 -13.95
CA LEU A 73 -3.16 9.32 -13.24
C LEU A 73 -3.40 8.10 -12.34
N LEU A 74 -3.80 8.37 -11.10
CA LEU A 74 -4.23 7.36 -10.14
C LEU A 74 -5.72 7.56 -9.85
N LEU A 75 -6.55 6.58 -10.19
CA LEU A 75 -7.96 6.54 -9.86
C LEU A 75 -8.17 5.75 -8.57
N LEU A 76 -8.70 6.42 -7.55
CA LEU A 76 -9.04 5.80 -6.26
C LEU A 76 -10.52 5.43 -6.24
N VAL A 77 -10.84 4.16 -5.98
CA VAL A 77 -12.23 3.70 -5.84
C VAL A 77 -12.49 3.07 -4.47
N PRO A 78 -13.62 3.38 -3.80
CA PRO A 78 -14.00 2.73 -2.54
C PRO A 78 -14.82 1.45 -2.75
N PHE A 79 -14.78 0.87 -3.95
CA PHE A 79 -15.59 -0.30 -4.34
C PHE A 79 -14.70 -1.51 -4.53
N ASP A 80 -15.23 -2.70 -4.25
CA ASP A 80 -14.54 -3.95 -4.55
C ASP A 80 -14.40 -4.12 -6.07
N ILE A 81 -13.26 -4.63 -6.52
CA ILE A 81 -12.90 -4.70 -7.94
C ILE A 81 -12.42 -6.11 -8.32
N TYR A 82 -12.48 -6.44 -9.61
CA TYR A 82 -11.94 -7.68 -10.17
C TYR A 82 -11.38 -7.44 -11.57
N GLU A 83 -10.37 -8.21 -11.97
CA GLU A 83 -9.79 -8.13 -13.31
C GLU A 83 -10.37 -9.23 -14.20
N SER A 84 -10.13 -10.49 -13.83
CA SER A 84 -10.50 -11.67 -14.60
C SER A 84 -11.72 -12.41 -14.02
N PRO A 85 -12.40 -13.27 -14.82
CA PRO A 85 -13.45 -14.16 -14.32
C PRO A 85 -13.00 -15.12 -13.22
N ASP A 86 -11.71 -15.44 -13.18
CA ASP A 86 -11.12 -16.43 -12.29
C ASP A 86 -10.62 -15.82 -10.97
N ASP A 87 -10.47 -14.50 -10.89
CA ASP A 87 -10.05 -13.83 -9.67
C ASP A 87 -11.20 -13.82 -8.65
N ASP A 88 -10.88 -13.83 -7.36
CA ASP A 88 -11.85 -13.51 -6.32
C ASP A 88 -12.07 -11.99 -6.23
N PHE A 89 -11.00 -11.22 -6.21
CA PHE A 89 -10.97 -9.76 -6.22
C PHE A 89 -9.57 -9.27 -6.64
N ALA A 90 -9.45 -7.98 -6.90
CA ALA A 90 -8.18 -7.26 -7.01
C ALA A 90 -8.14 -6.08 -6.04
N CYS A 91 -6.95 -5.56 -5.75
CA CYS A 91 -6.78 -4.35 -4.91
C CYS A 91 -6.23 -3.17 -5.68
N GLY A 92 -5.63 -3.42 -6.84
CA GLY A 92 -5.15 -2.40 -7.74
C GLY A 92 -4.57 -3.03 -8.98
N ARG A 93 -4.38 -2.20 -10.00
CA ARG A 93 -3.64 -2.53 -11.21
C ARG A 93 -3.21 -1.25 -11.89
N ALA A 94 -2.08 -1.31 -12.57
CA ALA A 94 -1.61 -0.27 -13.47
C ALA A 94 -1.46 -0.78 -14.89
N TYR A 95 -1.81 0.09 -15.84
CA TYR A 95 -1.33 -0.01 -17.21
C TYR A 95 -0.18 0.99 -17.35
N GLY A 96 1.02 0.54 -16.96
CA GLY A 96 2.21 1.39 -16.84
C GLY A 96 2.54 2.14 -18.13
N GLY A 97 2.46 1.48 -19.29
CA GLY A 97 2.65 2.10 -20.60
C GLY A 97 1.62 3.19 -20.94
N SER A 98 0.40 3.08 -20.40
CA SER A 98 -0.66 4.09 -20.51
C SER A 98 -0.61 5.14 -19.39
N ARG A 99 0.30 4.99 -18.43
CA ARG A 99 0.52 5.91 -17.29
C ARG A 99 -0.71 6.08 -16.40
N VAL A 100 -1.51 5.02 -16.27
CA VAL A 100 -2.69 5.00 -15.40
C VAL A 100 -2.65 3.85 -14.41
N ALA A 101 -3.19 4.12 -13.23
CA ALA A 101 -3.37 3.15 -12.16
C ALA A 101 -4.77 3.29 -11.57
N VAL A 102 -5.36 2.17 -11.16
CA VAL A 102 -6.60 2.12 -10.36
C VAL A 102 -6.27 1.37 -9.09
N ILE A 103 -6.67 1.90 -7.93
CA ILE A 103 -6.64 1.14 -6.67
C ILE A 103 -7.99 1.16 -5.99
N SER A 104 -8.32 0.03 -5.37
CA SER A 104 -9.47 -0.10 -4.49
C SER A 104 -9.04 -0.04 -3.03
N THR A 105 -9.74 0.75 -2.23
CA THR A 105 -9.57 0.75 -0.78
C THR A 105 -10.47 -0.26 -0.06
N ALA A 106 -11.45 -0.85 -0.75
CA ALA A 106 -12.52 -1.65 -0.12
C ALA A 106 -11.98 -2.84 0.68
N ARG A 107 -11.08 -3.63 0.07
CA ARG A 107 -10.47 -4.82 0.66
C ARG A 107 -9.42 -4.51 1.73
N TYR A 108 -8.93 -3.28 1.80
CA TYR A 108 -8.00 -2.86 2.85
C TYR A 108 -8.69 -2.38 4.13
N HIS A 109 -10.03 -2.28 4.12
CA HIS A 109 -10.79 -1.81 5.28
C HIS A 109 -10.52 -2.71 6.50
N PRO A 110 -10.01 -2.17 7.62
CA PRO A 110 -9.58 -2.98 8.76
C PRO A 110 -10.69 -3.86 9.35
N GLY A 111 -11.96 -3.46 9.21
CA GLY A 111 -13.10 -4.29 9.62
C GLY A 111 -13.16 -5.68 8.97
N LEU A 112 -12.46 -5.87 7.83
CA LEU A 112 -12.40 -7.13 7.11
C LEU A 112 -11.20 -8.01 7.52
N ASP A 113 -10.28 -7.53 8.36
CA ASP A 113 -9.01 -8.20 8.62
C ASP A 113 -9.17 -9.62 9.18
N ARG A 114 -10.15 -9.83 10.07
CA ARG A 114 -10.44 -11.17 10.61
C ARG A 114 -10.98 -12.11 9.54
N HIS A 115 -11.82 -11.61 8.64
CA HIS A 115 -12.40 -12.39 7.54
C HIS A 115 -11.34 -12.73 6.49
N GLN A 116 -10.44 -11.78 6.20
CA GLN A 116 -9.41 -11.90 5.17
C GLN A 116 -8.08 -12.47 5.71
N ASN A 117 -8.03 -12.86 6.99
CA ASN A 117 -6.84 -13.38 7.66
C ASN A 117 -5.60 -12.48 7.50
N VAL A 118 -5.80 -11.16 7.65
CA VAL A 118 -4.72 -10.15 7.59
C VAL A 118 -4.19 -9.90 9.00
N ASP A 119 -2.91 -10.22 9.21
CA ASP A 119 -2.23 -9.96 10.48
C ASP A 119 -1.88 -8.48 10.63
N ARG A 120 -2.38 -7.85 11.70
CA ARG A 120 -2.08 -6.44 12.02
C ARG A 120 -0.80 -6.27 12.82
N LEU A 121 -0.44 -7.26 13.65
CA LEU A 121 0.72 -7.18 14.55
C LEU A 121 2.01 -7.44 13.80
N HIS A 122 2.02 -8.41 12.89
CA HIS A 122 3.20 -8.82 12.15
C HIS A 122 3.12 -8.45 10.67
N SER A 123 2.46 -7.32 10.37
CA SER A 123 2.66 -6.60 9.11
C SER A 123 4.08 -6.00 9.08
N TRP A 124 4.57 -5.58 7.91
CA TRP A 124 5.84 -4.85 7.85
C TRP A 124 5.81 -3.63 8.80
N PRO A 125 6.87 -3.36 9.58
CA PRO A 125 8.17 -4.06 9.62
C PRO A 125 8.21 -5.26 10.58
N ALA A 126 7.20 -5.43 11.44
CA ALA A 126 7.14 -6.46 12.49
C ALA A 126 6.98 -7.89 11.95
N SER A 127 6.75 -8.08 10.65
CA SER A 127 7.00 -9.36 9.95
C SER A 127 8.46 -9.84 10.04
N HIS A 128 9.36 -9.01 10.58
CA HIS A 128 10.76 -9.32 10.85
C HIS A 128 11.11 -9.16 12.33
N CYS A 129 10.13 -9.04 13.24
CA CYS A 129 10.41 -8.98 14.66
C CYS A 129 10.88 -10.36 15.17
N LYS A 130 11.65 -10.37 16.25
CA LYS A 130 12.21 -11.61 16.81
C LYS A 130 11.14 -12.65 17.09
N GLN A 131 10.02 -12.25 17.70
CA GLN A 131 8.92 -13.15 18.04
C GLN A 131 8.35 -13.84 16.80
N TYR A 132 8.15 -13.10 15.73
CA TYR A 132 7.60 -13.64 14.48
C TYR A 132 8.58 -14.62 13.82
N ILE A 133 9.86 -14.25 13.73
CA ILE A 133 10.89 -15.11 13.14
C ILE A 133 11.06 -16.40 13.96
N ASP A 134 11.14 -16.31 15.29
CA ASP A 134 11.23 -17.47 16.17
C ASP A 134 10.01 -18.40 15.97
N ALA A 135 8.81 -17.83 15.85
CA ALA A 135 7.59 -18.59 15.56
C ALA A 135 7.67 -19.32 14.21
N CYS A 136 8.07 -18.63 13.13
CA CYS A 136 8.23 -19.25 11.81
C CYS A 136 9.28 -20.38 11.81
N CYS A 137 10.43 -20.19 12.47
CA CYS A 137 11.46 -21.23 12.59
C CYS A 137 10.93 -22.45 13.37
N SER A 138 10.22 -22.23 14.48
CA SER A 138 9.67 -23.32 15.27
C SER A 138 8.53 -24.10 14.58
N GLU A 139 7.78 -23.47 13.65
CA GLU A 139 6.80 -24.18 12.80
C GLU A 139 7.47 -25.13 11.79
N ILE A 140 8.67 -24.79 11.31
CA ILE A 140 9.47 -25.67 10.41
C ILE A 140 10.00 -26.87 11.19
N ASP A 141 10.47 -26.66 12.42
CA ASP A 141 11.07 -27.71 13.26
C ASP A 141 10.02 -28.63 13.90
N ASN A 142 8.78 -28.18 14.11
CA ASN A 142 7.70 -28.97 14.69
C ASN A 142 6.31 -28.52 14.19
N PRO A 143 5.70 -29.20 13.20
CA PRO A 143 4.37 -28.85 12.70
C PRO A 143 3.29 -29.28 13.72
N LYS A 144 2.94 -28.40 14.66
CA LYS A 144 1.82 -28.57 15.61
C LYS A 144 0.85 -27.38 15.54
N PRO A 145 -0.45 -27.57 15.85
CA PRO A 145 -1.47 -26.56 15.59
C PRO A 145 -1.31 -25.32 16.49
N LYS A 146 -1.55 -24.15 15.88
CA LYS A 146 -1.39 -22.81 16.44
C LYS A 146 -1.98 -22.67 17.85
N LYS A 147 -1.12 -22.37 18.84
CA LYS A 147 -1.53 -21.83 20.14
C LYS A 147 -1.25 -20.32 20.17
N LYS A 148 -2.23 -19.54 20.65
CA LYS A 148 -2.13 -18.10 20.86
C LYS A 148 -1.33 -17.74 22.12
N LYS A 149 -0.70 -16.56 22.04
CA LYS A 149 -0.27 -15.59 23.08
C LYS A 149 1.23 -15.54 23.40
N GLY A 150 1.77 -14.32 23.26
CA GLY A 150 3.00 -13.84 23.90
C GLY A 150 2.75 -12.42 24.43
N LYS A 151 3.29 -12.13 25.61
CA LYS A 151 3.00 -11.00 26.50
C LYS A 151 3.87 -9.78 26.15
N VAL A 152 3.29 -8.58 26.18
CA VAL A 152 3.97 -7.29 25.96
C VAL A 152 5.11 -7.10 26.96
N VAL A 153 6.31 -6.76 26.45
CA VAL A 153 7.47 -6.33 27.25
C VAL A 153 7.48 -4.80 27.28
N THR A 154 7.69 -4.26 28.48
CA THR A 154 7.72 -2.83 28.81
C THR A 154 8.81 -2.03 28.09
N GLU A 155 8.49 -0.75 27.86
CA GLU A 155 9.27 0.31 27.21
C GLU A 155 10.80 0.26 27.42
N PRO A 156 11.53 0.64 26.36
CA PRO A 156 12.71 1.47 26.55
C PRO A 156 12.60 2.76 25.72
N THR A 157 12.60 3.90 26.41
CA THR A 157 12.96 5.20 25.81
C THR A 157 14.44 5.16 25.43
N LEU A 158 14.75 4.84 24.18
CA LEU A 158 16.13 4.83 23.69
C LEU A 158 16.53 6.22 23.17
N GLU A 159 17.68 6.68 23.67
CA GLU A 159 18.38 7.92 23.31
C GLU A 159 18.68 8.01 21.80
N PRO A 160 18.70 9.22 21.19
CA PRO A 160 18.96 9.45 19.76
C PRO A 160 20.24 8.80 19.22
N ALA A 161 21.27 8.61 20.06
CA ALA A 161 22.52 7.96 19.69
C ALA A 161 22.38 6.47 19.34
N VAL A 162 21.35 5.78 19.84
CA VAL A 162 21.11 4.35 19.58
C VAL A 162 20.57 4.13 18.17
N TYR A 163 19.79 5.06 17.63
CA TYR A 163 19.30 5.01 16.25
C TYR A 163 20.43 5.03 15.20
N ALA A 164 21.58 5.63 15.52
CA ALA A 164 22.75 5.65 14.64
C ALA A 164 23.52 4.31 14.59
N ALA A 165 23.30 3.42 15.57
CA ALA A 165 23.95 2.11 15.65
C ALA A 165 23.07 0.94 15.18
N LEU A 166 21.75 1.14 15.07
CA LEU A 166 20.80 0.12 14.63
C LEU A 166 20.73 0.01 13.11
N SER A 167 20.50 -1.19 12.58
CA SER A 167 20.18 -1.33 11.16
C SER A 167 18.85 -0.65 10.85
N PRO A 168 18.63 -0.16 9.61
CA PRO A 168 17.37 0.52 9.25
C PRO A 168 16.11 -0.30 9.55
N LEU A 169 16.16 -1.62 9.41
CA LEU A 169 15.04 -2.50 9.74
C LEU A 169 14.78 -2.55 11.25
N HIS A 170 15.82 -2.63 12.09
CA HIS A 170 15.65 -2.58 13.55
C HIS A 170 15.04 -1.26 14.01
N ALA A 171 15.51 -0.13 13.46
CA ALA A 171 14.92 1.18 13.75
C ALA A 171 13.42 1.24 13.39
N ALA A 172 13.04 0.61 12.27
CA ALA A 172 11.64 0.51 11.84
C ALA A 172 10.79 -0.33 12.82
N VAL A 173 11.29 -1.50 13.24
CA VAL A 173 10.60 -2.38 14.20
C VAL A 173 10.39 -1.67 15.55
N VAL A 174 11.43 -1.02 16.09
CA VAL A 174 11.33 -0.26 17.34
C VAL A 174 10.26 0.82 17.25
N ALA A 175 10.23 1.58 16.15
CA ALA A 175 9.23 2.63 15.95
C ALA A 175 7.81 2.09 15.77
N HIS A 176 7.65 0.90 15.19
CA HIS A 176 6.37 0.20 15.08
C HIS A 176 5.85 -0.26 16.45
N GLU A 177 6.71 -0.91 17.23
CA GLU A 177 6.37 -1.49 18.55
C GLU A 177 6.13 -0.41 19.62
N ALA A 178 6.69 0.78 19.45
CA ALA A 178 6.45 1.91 20.35
C ALA A 178 5.01 2.49 20.26
N LEU A 179 4.25 2.14 19.21
CA LEU A 179 2.86 2.56 19.08
C LEU A 179 1.89 1.57 19.75
N PRO A 180 0.71 2.02 20.19
CA PRO A 180 -0.30 1.14 20.77
C PRO A 180 -0.65 -0.04 19.86
N SER A 181 -0.87 -1.21 20.47
CA SER A 181 -1.22 -2.45 19.77
C SER A 181 -2.48 -2.30 18.91
N LEU A 182 -2.44 -2.86 17.69
CA LEU A 182 -3.57 -2.87 16.76
C LEU A 182 -4.57 -4.02 16.99
N GLU A 183 -4.26 -4.95 17.91
CA GLU A 183 -5.17 -6.02 18.32
C GLU A 183 -5.97 -5.68 19.57
N GLU A 184 -5.37 -4.95 20.52
CA GLU A 184 -5.95 -4.64 21.81
C GLU A 184 -6.86 -3.41 21.73
N SER A 185 -8.10 -3.61 21.29
CA SER A 185 -9.11 -2.55 21.21
C SER A 185 -8.61 -1.28 20.48
N PRO A 186 -8.18 -1.39 19.21
CA PRO A 186 -7.61 -0.27 18.48
C PRO A 186 -8.62 0.87 18.35
N SER A 187 -8.13 2.11 18.53
CA SER A 187 -8.98 3.29 18.36
C SER A 187 -9.43 3.44 16.90
N PRO A 188 -10.59 4.10 16.63
CA PRO A 188 -11.02 4.40 15.28
C PRO A 188 -9.98 5.17 14.47
N ALA A 189 -9.23 6.07 15.12
CA ALA A 189 -8.14 6.81 14.50
C ALA A 189 -6.98 5.89 14.06
N ALA A 190 -6.61 4.92 14.91
CA ALA A 190 -5.57 3.94 14.57
C ALA A 190 -5.98 3.05 13.40
N LEU A 191 -7.25 2.62 13.35
CA LEU A 191 -7.78 1.85 12.22
C LEU A 191 -7.82 2.68 10.93
N SER A 192 -8.22 3.94 11.00
CA SER A 192 -8.19 4.85 9.85
C SER A 192 -6.75 5.05 9.33
N ALA A 193 -5.79 5.24 10.24
CA ALA A 193 -4.38 5.36 9.89
C ALA A 193 -3.82 4.07 9.25
N LEU A 194 -4.18 2.90 9.79
CA LEU A 194 -3.84 1.60 9.21
C LEU A 194 -4.39 1.45 7.79
N TRP A 195 -5.66 1.84 7.58
CA TRP A 195 -6.30 1.78 6.28
C TRP A 195 -5.60 2.69 5.26
N LEU A 196 -5.27 3.93 5.66
CA LEU A 196 -4.50 4.87 4.85
C LEU A 196 -3.12 4.30 4.49
N GLY A 197 -2.40 3.72 5.45
CA GLY A 197 -1.10 3.11 5.22
C GLY A 197 -1.15 2.01 4.15
N ARG A 198 -2.13 1.11 4.24
CA ARG A 198 -2.34 0.04 3.24
C ARG A 198 -2.63 0.62 1.86
N ALA A 199 -3.55 1.58 1.77
CA ALA A 199 -3.88 2.23 0.50
C ALA A 199 -2.66 2.94 -0.11
N CYS A 200 -1.86 3.65 0.69
CA CYS A 200 -0.65 4.33 0.23
C CYS A 200 0.43 3.36 -0.26
N ARG A 201 0.58 2.18 0.37
CA ARG A 201 1.53 1.15 -0.07
C ARG A 201 1.17 0.66 -1.47
N THR A 202 -0.07 0.23 -1.67
CA THR A 202 -0.55 -0.24 -2.98
C THR A 202 -0.54 0.89 -4.02
N ALA A 203 -0.96 2.11 -3.65
CA ALA A 203 -0.88 3.27 -4.53
C ALA A 203 0.56 3.50 -5.03
N SER A 204 1.54 3.39 -4.13
CA SER A 204 2.95 3.59 -4.46
C SER A 204 3.48 2.49 -5.40
N HIS A 205 3.01 1.25 -5.20
CA HIS A 205 3.32 0.13 -6.09
C HIS A 205 2.78 0.37 -7.51
N GLU A 206 1.48 0.66 -7.65
CA GLU A 206 0.87 0.90 -8.97
C GLU A 206 1.45 2.14 -9.66
N LEU A 207 1.78 3.19 -8.91
CA LEU A 207 2.47 4.36 -9.46
C LEU A 207 3.92 4.04 -9.89
N GLY A 208 4.57 3.04 -9.27
CA GLY A 208 5.84 2.52 -9.71
C GLY A 208 5.77 1.90 -11.11
N HIS A 209 4.69 1.19 -11.42
CA HIS A 209 4.43 0.71 -12.78
C HIS A 209 4.26 1.86 -13.78
N CYS A 210 3.60 2.96 -13.40
CA CYS A 210 3.51 4.17 -14.22
C CYS A 210 4.87 4.85 -14.48
N LEU A 211 5.90 4.52 -13.70
CA LEU A 211 7.30 4.93 -13.92
C LEU A 211 8.09 3.93 -14.77
N GLY A 212 7.43 2.90 -15.32
CA GLY A 212 8.07 1.86 -16.12
C GLY A 212 8.83 0.81 -15.30
N ILE A 213 8.47 0.62 -14.03
CA ILE A 213 9.11 -0.35 -13.15
C ILE A 213 8.21 -1.59 -13.07
N ASP A 214 8.68 -2.74 -13.56
CA ASP A 214 8.01 -4.02 -13.38
C ASP A 214 8.18 -4.57 -11.96
N HIS A 215 7.51 -5.70 -11.68
CA HIS A 215 7.70 -6.40 -10.42
C HIS A 215 9.18 -6.70 -10.12
N CYS A 216 9.58 -6.44 -8.89
CA CYS A 216 10.94 -6.64 -8.42
C CYS A 216 11.12 -8.04 -7.82
N VAL A 217 12.21 -8.70 -8.23
CA VAL A 217 12.62 -10.01 -7.72
C VAL A 217 13.98 -9.98 -7.02
N TYR A 218 14.63 -8.81 -6.94
CA TYR A 218 16.02 -8.69 -6.50
C TYR A 218 16.17 -8.62 -4.99
N TYR A 219 15.35 -7.81 -4.32
CA TYR A 219 15.44 -7.52 -2.89
C TYR A 219 14.04 -7.24 -2.33
N ALA A 220 13.97 -7.09 -1.00
CA ALA A 220 12.80 -6.49 -0.36
C ALA A 220 12.51 -5.12 -1.01
N CYS A 221 11.33 -4.97 -1.62
CA CYS A 221 11.00 -3.79 -2.42
C CYS A 221 9.48 -3.58 -2.47
N ALA A 222 9.04 -2.31 -2.46
CA ALA A 222 7.65 -1.94 -2.68
C ALA A 222 7.10 -2.40 -4.04
N MET A 223 7.98 -2.71 -5.00
CA MET A 223 7.63 -3.25 -6.31
C MET A 223 7.57 -4.78 -6.35
N GLN A 224 7.70 -5.50 -5.23
CA GLN A 224 7.48 -6.95 -5.24
C GLN A 224 6.03 -7.28 -5.57
N GLY A 225 5.82 -8.26 -6.44
CA GLY A 225 4.48 -8.77 -6.72
C GLY A 225 3.85 -9.41 -5.48
N THR A 226 2.54 -9.30 -5.35
CA THR A 226 1.77 -9.89 -4.25
C THR A 226 0.56 -10.63 -4.80
N ALA A 227 0.31 -11.84 -4.28
CA ALA A 227 -0.83 -12.66 -4.67
C ALA A 227 -1.94 -12.69 -3.60
N SER A 228 -1.72 -12.05 -2.45
CA SER A 228 -2.71 -12.04 -1.37
C SER A 228 -2.59 -10.82 -0.45
N LEU A 229 -3.66 -10.49 0.27
CA LEU A 229 -3.64 -9.42 1.28
C LEU A 229 -2.67 -9.72 2.44
N THR A 230 -2.51 -10.99 2.80
CA THR A 230 -1.57 -11.41 3.85
C THR A 230 -0.12 -11.21 3.41
N GLU A 231 0.18 -11.46 2.13
CA GLU A 231 1.49 -11.18 1.55
C GLU A 231 1.73 -9.68 1.41
N ASP A 232 0.77 -8.91 0.87
CA ASP A 232 0.84 -7.46 0.73
C ASP A 232 1.15 -6.77 2.08
N ALA A 233 0.52 -7.23 3.17
CA ALA A 233 0.75 -6.71 4.50
C ALA A 233 2.22 -6.77 4.96
N ARG A 234 3.02 -7.69 4.42
CA ARG A 234 4.44 -7.89 4.75
C ARG A 234 5.39 -7.17 3.81
N GLN A 235 4.88 -6.59 2.72
CA GLN A 235 5.71 -5.87 1.76
C GLN A 235 6.22 -4.54 2.34
N PRO A 236 7.49 -4.20 2.11
CA PRO A 236 8.05 -2.94 2.58
C PRO A 236 7.50 -1.74 1.77
N PRO A 237 7.41 -0.54 2.36
CA PRO A 237 7.02 0.68 1.66
C PRO A 237 8.20 1.35 0.92
N PHE A 238 9.42 0.80 1.00
CA PHE A 238 10.62 1.36 0.38
C PHE A 238 10.98 0.66 -0.93
N LEU A 239 11.64 1.39 -1.83
CA LEU A 239 12.25 0.81 -3.03
C LEU A 239 13.64 0.26 -2.70
N CYS A 240 13.98 -0.90 -3.26
CA CYS A 240 15.34 -1.43 -3.20
C CYS A 240 16.32 -0.57 -4.01
N PRO A 241 17.65 -0.74 -3.87
CA PRO A 241 18.62 0.08 -4.59
C PRO A 241 18.43 0.09 -6.12
N VAL A 242 17.98 -1.02 -6.71
CA VAL A 242 17.73 -1.15 -8.15
C VAL A 242 16.54 -0.29 -8.58
N ASP A 243 15.38 -0.46 -7.95
CA ASP A 243 14.17 0.28 -8.36
C ASP A 243 14.18 1.72 -7.86
N LEU A 244 14.92 2.01 -6.79
CA LEU A 244 15.18 3.38 -6.36
C LEU A 244 15.99 4.10 -7.45
N ALA A 245 17.03 3.49 -8.01
CA ALA A 245 17.78 4.08 -9.12
C ALA A 245 16.89 4.31 -10.36
N LYS A 246 16.02 3.35 -10.72
CA LYS A 246 15.05 3.52 -11.81
C LYS A 246 14.09 4.68 -11.54
N MET A 247 13.53 4.76 -10.34
CA MET A 247 12.58 5.81 -9.95
C MET A 247 13.23 7.19 -9.97
N LEU A 248 14.46 7.33 -9.46
CA LEU A 248 15.21 8.60 -9.50
C LEU A 248 15.52 8.99 -10.95
N ALA A 249 15.91 8.05 -11.80
CA ALA A 249 16.15 8.30 -13.22
C ALA A 249 14.87 8.72 -13.97
N ALA A 250 13.75 8.03 -13.73
CA ALA A 250 12.47 8.32 -14.37
C ALA A 250 11.84 9.65 -13.90
N SER A 251 12.03 10.01 -12.63
CA SER A 251 11.42 11.21 -12.05
C SER A 251 12.31 12.45 -12.07
N GLY A 252 13.62 12.29 -12.26
CA GLY A 252 14.61 13.36 -12.11
C GLY A 252 14.80 13.84 -10.67
N ALA A 253 14.21 13.18 -9.68
CA ALA A 253 14.28 13.60 -8.29
C ALA A 253 15.66 13.29 -7.67
N GLY A 254 16.10 14.12 -6.72
CA GLY A 254 17.26 13.82 -5.88
C GLY A 254 16.91 12.81 -4.79
N LEU A 255 17.85 11.91 -4.46
CA LEU A 255 17.67 10.91 -3.39
C LEU A 255 17.30 11.54 -2.04
N GLU A 256 18.06 12.55 -1.64
CA GLU A 256 17.89 13.19 -0.34
C GLU A 256 16.62 14.04 -0.28
N GLU A 257 16.31 14.78 -1.36
CA GLU A 257 15.05 15.52 -1.51
C GLU A 257 13.84 14.61 -1.37
N ARG A 258 13.86 13.47 -2.08
CA ARG A 258 12.81 12.45 -1.99
C ARG A 258 12.62 11.95 -0.56
N TYR A 259 13.70 11.57 0.12
CA TYR A 259 13.60 11.06 1.48
C TYR A 259 13.14 12.13 2.48
N ARG A 260 13.56 13.39 2.33
CA ARG A 260 13.03 14.51 3.13
C ARG A 260 11.53 14.69 2.93
N ALA A 261 11.05 14.65 1.68
CA ALA A 261 9.62 14.78 1.39
C ALA A 261 8.79 13.65 2.03
N ILE A 262 9.31 12.42 2.04
CA ILE A 262 8.65 11.29 2.68
C ILE A 262 8.70 11.39 4.21
N LEU A 263 9.81 11.85 4.77
CA LEU A 263 9.92 12.11 6.22
C LEU A 263 8.92 13.16 6.69
N ASP A 264 8.72 14.25 5.93
CA ASP A 264 7.70 15.25 6.22
C ASP A 264 6.30 14.62 6.27
N PHE A 265 5.95 13.85 5.23
CA PHE A 265 4.67 13.15 5.19
C PHE A 265 4.50 12.19 6.38
N CYS A 266 5.52 11.39 6.70
CA CYS A 266 5.48 10.47 7.84
C CYS A 266 5.34 11.24 9.16
N GLY A 267 6.01 12.38 9.30
CA GLY A 267 5.92 13.25 10.48
C GLY A 267 4.54 13.87 10.69
N ARG A 268 3.78 14.09 9.62
CA ARG A 268 2.36 14.52 9.69
C ARG A 268 1.39 13.40 10.07
N HIS A 269 1.83 12.15 10.03
CA HIS A 269 1.01 10.98 10.36
C HIS A 269 1.70 10.05 11.38
N PRO A 270 2.11 10.56 12.56
CA PRO A 270 2.98 9.83 13.49
C PRO A 270 2.29 8.62 14.13
N HIS A 271 0.96 8.59 14.15
CA HIS A 271 0.17 7.50 14.73
C HIS A 271 -0.11 6.35 13.74
N CYS A 272 0.35 6.45 12.49
CA CYS A 272 0.28 5.35 11.55
C CYS A 272 1.51 4.46 11.71
N HIS A 273 1.33 3.19 12.11
CA HIS A 273 2.43 2.23 12.28
C HIS A 273 3.34 2.10 11.05
N LEU A 274 2.77 2.09 9.85
CA LEU A 274 3.55 2.03 8.61
C LEU A 274 4.44 3.26 8.44
N PHE A 275 3.91 4.46 8.69
CA PHE A 275 4.62 5.72 8.45
C PHE A 275 5.63 6.03 9.56
N ALA A 276 5.31 5.69 10.82
CA ALA A 276 6.27 5.77 11.93
C ALA A 276 7.48 4.87 11.66
N ALA A 277 7.24 3.60 11.30
CA ALA A 277 8.27 2.65 10.93
C ALA A 277 9.09 3.12 9.72
N PHE A 278 8.42 3.57 8.65
CA PHE A 278 9.11 4.01 7.44
C PHE A 278 9.95 5.27 7.68
N GLY A 279 9.44 6.22 8.47
CA GLY A 279 10.20 7.39 8.87
C GLY A 279 11.46 7.03 9.65
N ALA A 280 11.37 6.09 10.60
CA ALA A 280 12.55 5.60 11.33
C ALA A 280 13.55 4.88 10.40
N TRP A 281 13.07 4.06 9.47
CA TRP A 281 13.90 3.39 8.46
C TRP A 281 14.69 4.40 7.60
N ILE A 282 14.03 5.45 7.11
CA ILE A 282 14.67 6.48 6.27
C ILE A 282 15.73 7.25 7.07
N ARG A 283 15.44 7.65 8.32
CA ARG A 283 16.43 8.36 9.16
C ARG A 283 17.70 7.52 9.33
N ALA A 284 17.55 6.23 9.63
CA ALA A 284 18.68 5.33 9.78
C ALA A 284 19.49 5.14 8.47
N GLN A 285 18.82 5.09 7.30
CA GLN A 285 19.50 5.05 6.00
C GLN A 285 20.36 6.30 5.76
N LEU A 286 19.79 7.49 5.98
CA LEU A 286 20.50 8.76 5.78
C LEU A 286 21.70 8.90 6.73
N SER A 287 21.56 8.50 7.99
CA SER A 287 22.67 8.50 8.96
C SER A 287 23.78 7.52 8.58
N GLY A 288 23.43 6.33 8.10
CA GLY A 288 24.41 5.33 7.67
C GLY A 288 25.24 5.76 6.46
N ASP A 289 24.62 6.46 5.49
CA ASP A 289 25.32 7.00 4.32
C ASP A 289 26.27 8.15 4.68
N SER A 290 25.89 9.01 5.63
CA SER A 290 26.79 10.05 6.16
C SER A 290 28.04 9.44 6.81
N VAL A 291 27.89 8.36 7.57
CA VAL A 291 29.01 7.65 8.20
C VAL A 291 29.91 6.96 7.16
N LYS A 292 29.34 6.38 6.11
CA LYS A 292 30.13 5.78 5.01
C LYS A 292 30.94 6.82 4.26
N ARG A 293 30.34 7.97 3.92
CA ARG A 293 31.02 9.07 3.22
C ARG A 293 32.17 9.67 4.03
N ALA A 294 31.99 9.84 5.34
CA ALA A 294 33.03 10.34 6.25
C ALA A 294 34.21 9.38 6.45
N LYS A 295 34.03 8.08 6.17
CA LYS A 295 35.10 7.06 6.23
C LYS A 295 35.88 6.92 4.91
N THR A 296 35.36 7.44 3.81
CA THR A 296 35.97 7.38 2.48
C THR A 296 36.63 8.68 2.03
N SER A 297 36.59 9.72 2.88
CA SER A 297 37.26 11.01 2.73
C SER A 297 38.46 11.11 3.65
#